data_AF-A0A1D8U0D7-F1
#
_entry.id   AF-A0A1D8U0D7-F1
#
_cell.length_a   1.000
_cell.length_b   1.000
_cell.length_c   1.000
_cell.angle_alpha   90.00
_cell.angle_beta   90.00
_cell.angle_gamma   90.00
#
_symmetry.space_group_name_H-M   'P 1'
#
loop_
_entity.id
_entity.type
_entity.pdbx_description
1 polymer ?
#
loop_
_entity_poly.entity_id
_entity_poly.type
_entity_poly.pdbx_seq_one_letter_code
_entity_poly.pdbx_strand_id
1 'polypeptide(L)'
;MNRSRDIIVLITHSGDYFTIDKVADALSKRGAKPFRFDTDQFPSKVQLAAGITSEGLSYQLDYNGNSIKTEDVQGVWMRRLWHPQVSPDLASGKRSPTSQCAA
;
A
#
# COMPACT_ATOMS: atom_id res chain seq x y z
N MET A 1 22.35 10.66 -5.04
CA MET A 1 21.67 9.66 -5.88
C MET A 1 20.26 10.16 -6.13
N ASN A 2 19.92 10.57 -7.36
CA ASN A 2 18.58 11.02 -7.70
C ASN A 2 17.72 9.75 -7.92
N ARG A 3 16.89 9.37 -6.94
CA ARG A 3 15.94 8.28 -7.17
C ARG A 3 14.91 8.75 -8.19
N SER A 4 14.70 7.95 -9.24
CA SER A 4 13.64 8.21 -10.20
C SER A 4 12.30 8.02 -9.48
N ARG A 5 11.55 9.11 -9.29
CA ARG A 5 10.14 9.05 -8.89
C ARG A 5 9.33 8.69 -10.12
N ASP A 6 9.15 7.40 -10.37
CA ASP A 6 8.40 6.89 -11.52
C ASP A 6 7.21 6.01 -11.14
N ILE A 7 6.97 5.79 -9.83
CA ILE A 7 5.88 4.94 -9.37
C ILE A 7 4.55 5.70 -9.34
N ILE A 8 3.50 5.10 -9.90
CA ILE A 8 2.12 5.57 -9.77
C ILE A 8 1.32 4.54 -8.97
N VAL A 9 0.89 4.91 -7.77
CA VAL A 9 0.10 4.03 -6.90
C VAL A 9 -1.35 4.01 -7.38
N LEU A 10 -1.88 2.83 -7.65
CA LEU A 10 -3.26 2.62 -8.09
C LEU A 10 -4.06 2.04 -6.92
N ILE A 11 -4.87 2.90 -6.27
CA ILE A 11 -5.69 2.50 -5.12
C ILE A 11 -7.00 1.88 -5.63
N THR A 12 -7.18 0.59 -5.37
CA THR A 12 -8.36 -0.17 -5.79
C THR A 12 -8.71 -1.28 -4.79
N HIS A 13 -9.39 -2.34 -5.25
CA HIS A 13 -9.68 -3.55 -4.51
C HIS A 13 -9.36 -4.80 -5.34
N SER A 14 -9.18 -5.94 -4.68
CA SER A 14 -8.75 -7.22 -5.28
C SER A 14 -9.67 -7.75 -6.40
N GLY A 15 -10.92 -7.30 -6.44
CA GLY A 15 -11.93 -7.67 -7.45
C GLY A 15 -12.05 -6.71 -8.64
N ASP A 16 -11.22 -5.66 -8.73
CA ASP A 16 -11.14 -4.80 -9.91
C ASP A 16 -10.12 -5.40 -10.90
N TYR A 17 -10.50 -5.56 -12.16
CA TYR A 17 -9.66 -6.18 -13.19
C TYR A 17 -9.64 -5.34 -14.46
N PHE A 18 -10.80 -5.12 -15.09
CA PHE A 18 -10.86 -4.53 -16.42
C PHE A 18 -10.35 -3.08 -16.50
N THR A 19 -10.68 -2.24 -15.52
CA THR A 19 -10.29 -0.82 -15.59
C THR A 19 -8.85 -0.64 -15.13
N ILE A 20 -8.48 -1.34 -14.06
CA ILE A 20 -7.16 -1.23 -13.44
C ILE A 20 -6.05 -1.70 -14.39
N ASP A 21 -6.23 -2.82 -15.07
CA ASP A 21 -5.21 -3.39 -15.96
C ASP A 21 -4.95 -2.47 -17.16
N LYS A 22 -6.01 -1.89 -17.74
CA LYS A 22 -5.88 -0.93 -18.85
C LYS A 22 -5.12 0.33 -18.46
N VAL A 23 -5.37 0.85 -17.25
CA VAL A 23 -4.67 2.04 -16.75
C VAL A 23 -3.22 1.70 -16.44
N ALA A 24 -2.94 0.55 -15.81
CA ALA A 24 -1.58 0.08 -15.57
C ALA A 24 -0.79 -0.03 -16.89
N ASP A 25 -1.35 -0.69 -17.90
CA ASP A 25 -0.73 -0.83 -19.22
C ASP A 25 -0.45 0.52 -19.88
N ALA A 26 -1.41 1.46 -19.81
CA ALA A 26 -1.25 2.80 -20.36
C ALA A 26 -0.15 3.61 -19.66
N LEU A 27 -0.02 3.46 -18.34
CA LEU A 27 1.05 4.09 -17.55
C LEU A 27 2.42 3.49 -17.89
N SER A 28 2.51 2.17 -17.99
CA SER A 28 3.74 1.48 -18.39
C SER A 28 4.22 1.89 -19.78
N LYS A 29 3.30 2.04 -20.75
CA LYS A 29 3.63 2.54 -22.10
C LYS A 29 4.15 3.99 -22.11
N ARG A 30 3.91 4.75 -21.03
CA ARG A 30 4.39 6.13 -20.85
C ARG A 30 5.65 6.21 -19.98
N GLY A 31 6.23 5.07 -19.60
CA GLY A 31 7.45 4.99 -18.79
C GLY A 31 7.25 5.07 -17.28
N ALA A 32 6.00 5.09 -16.81
CA ALA A 32 5.70 5.00 -15.39
C ALA A 32 5.65 3.55 -14.90
N LYS A 33 5.88 3.33 -13.61
CA LYS A 33 5.77 2.03 -12.93
C LYS A 33 4.49 1.98 -12.12
N PRO A 34 3.40 1.38 -12.64
CA PRO A 34 2.17 1.23 -11.86
C PRO A 34 2.41 0.30 -10.67
N PHE A 35 1.97 0.70 -9.49
CA PHE A 35 1.93 -0.13 -8.29
C PHE A 35 0.48 -0.30 -7.85
N ARG A 36 -0.07 -1.50 -7.98
CA ARG A 36 -1.45 -1.80 -7.58
C ARG A 36 -1.52 -1.99 -6.07
N PHE A 37 -2.39 -1.22 -5.39
CA PHE A 37 -2.67 -1.36 -3.98
C PHE A 37 -4.15 -1.70 -3.77
N ASP A 38 -4.41 -2.96 -3.43
CA ASP A 38 -5.75 -3.47 -3.10
C ASP A 38 -6.07 -3.19 -1.63
N THR A 39 -6.89 -2.18 -1.37
CA THR A 39 -7.18 -1.68 -0.01
C THR A 39 -7.94 -2.67 0.85
N ASP A 40 -8.72 -3.56 0.25
CA ASP A 40 -9.42 -4.65 0.95
C ASP A 40 -8.46 -5.72 1.48
N GLN A 41 -7.25 -5.84 0.91
CA GLN A 41 -6.24 -6.80 1.35
C GLN A 41 -5.38 -6.26 2.51
N PHE A 42 -5.53 -4.99 2.87
CA PHE A 42 -5.00 -4.48 4.13
C PHE A 42 -5.95 -4.84 5.28
N PRO A 43 -5.48 -5.26 6.46
CA PRO A 43 -4.06 -5.47 6.85
C PRO A 43 -3.56 -6.91 6.62
N SER A 44 -4.38 -7.81 6.07
CA SER A 44 -4.09 -9.26 6.07
C SER A 44 -2.95 -9.68 5.12
N LYS A 45 -2.79 -9.00 3.98
CA LYS A 45 -1.73 -9.29 2.99
C LYS A 45 -0.86 -8.08 2.64
N VAL A 46 -1.28 -6.90 3.05
CA VAL A 46 -0.56 -5.65 2.82
C VAL A 46 0.07 -5.19 4.13
N GLN A 47 1.36 -4.87 4.09
CA GLN A 47 2.07 -4.29 5.24
C GLN A 47 2.35 -2.81 4.98
N LEU A 48 2.01 -1.99 5.96
CA LEU A 48 2.33 -0.56 5.99
C LEU A 48 3.22 -0.30 7.20
N ALA A 49 4.39 0.27 6.95
CA ALA A 49 5.30 0.73 8.00
C ALA A 49 5.42 2.24 7.93
N ALA A 50 5.43 2.89 9.11
CA ALA A 50 5.69 4.32 9.25
C ALA A 50 6.83 4.52 10.25
N GLY A 51 7.79 5.36 9.90
CA GLY A 51 8.92 5.73 10.74
C GLY A 51 9.03 7.24 10.88
N ILE A 52 9.57 7.68 12.01
CA ILE A 52 10.00 9.07 12.20
C ILE A 52 11.52 9.06 12.13
N THR A 53 12.07 9.83 11.19
CA THR A 53 13.50 9.95 10.93
C THR A 53 13.95 11.40 11.14
N SER A 54 15.26 11.64 11.13
CA SER A 54 15.82 12.99 11.09
C SER A 54 15.35 13.80 9.89
N GLU A 55 15.00 13.14 8.78
CA GLU A 55 14.50 13.78 7.56
C GLU A 55 12.97 13.95 7.54
N GLY A 56 12.27 13.47 8.58
CA GLY A 56 10.81 13.52 8.71
C GLY A 56 10.14 12.15 8.68
N LEU A 57 8.88 12.11 8.27
CA LEU A 57 8.08 10.89 8.20
C LEU A 57 8.49 10.04 6.99
N SER A 58 8.75 8.76 7.21
CA SER A 58 8.97 7.77 6.16
C SER A 58 7.85 6.74 6.18
N TYR A 59 7.41 6.31 5.00
CA TYR A 59 6.44 5.24 4.87
C TYR A 59 6.91 4.20 3.85
N GLN A 60 6.63 2.93 4.15
CA GLN A 60 6.88 1.80 3.28
C GLN A 60 5.61 0.98 3.13
N LEU A 61 5.35 0.54 1.91
CA LEU A 61 4.23 -0.31 1.53
C LEU A 61 4.77 -1.59 0.90
N ASP A 62 4.48 -2.73 1.52
CA ASP A 62 4.85 -4.05 1.03
C ASP A 62 3.60 -4.84 0.63
N TYR A 63 3.57 -5.31 -0.62
CA TYR A 63 2.46 -6.09 -1.17
C TYR A 63 2.90 -6.98 -2.34
N ASN A 64 2.45 -8.24 -2.36
CA ASN A 64 2.76 -9.23 -3.40
C ASN A 64 4.26 -9.36 -3.74
N GLY A 65 5.13 -9.30 -2.72
CA GLY A 65 6.59 -9.40 -2.90
C GLY A 65 7.26 -8.12 -3.43
N ASN A 66 6.50 -7.04 -3.62
CA ASN A 66 7.03 -5.74 -4.01
C ASN A 66 7.00 -4.79 -2.82
N SER A 67 8.02 -3.93 -2.74
CA SER A 67 8.17 -2.92 -1.69
C SER A 67 8.36 -1.55 -2.34
N ILE A 68 7.60 -0.56 -1.89
CA ILE A 68 7.78 0.84 -2.32
C ILE A 68 7.85 1.76 -1.11
N LYS A 69 8.60 2.85 -1.23
CA LYS A 69 8.61 3.94 -0.27
C LYS A 69 7.90 5.16 -0.82
N THR A 70 7.44 6.05 0.05
CA THR A 70 6.82 7.32 -0.38
C THR A 70 7.72 8.12 -1.30
N GLU A 71 9.04 8.05 -1.09
CA GLU A 71 10.02 8.77 -1.92
C GLU A 71 10.09 8.27 -3.38
N ASP A 72 9.60 7.06 -3.67
CA ASP A 72 9.59 6.47 -5.01
C ASP A 72 8.29 6.83 -5.79
N VAL A 73 7.26 7.32 -5.07
CA VAL A 73 5.94 7.62 -5.62
C VAL A 73 5.92 8.99 -6.30
N GLN A 74 5.58 9.00 -7.58
CA GLN A 74 5.34 10.20 -8.38
C GLN A 74 3.90 10.70 -8.27
N GLY A 75 2.93 9.80 -8.14
CA GLY A 75 1.52 10.14 -8.11
C GLY A 75 0.62 9.00 -7.65
N VAL A 76 -0.64 9.32 -7.39
CA VAL A 76 -1.63 8.37 -6.88
C VAL A 76 -2.90 8.49 -7.73
N TRP A 77 -3.37 7.36 -8.26
CA TRP A 77 -4.68 7.25 -8.88
C TRP A 77 -5.66 6.59 -7.91
N MET A 78 -6.57 7.41 -7.38
CA MET A 78 -7.59 6.95 -6.43
C MET A 78 -8.81 6.42 -7.20
N ARG A 79 -8.79 5.14 -7.57
CA ARG A 79 -9.89 4.51 -8.32
C ARG A 79 -11.06 4.13 -7.42
N ARG A 80 -10.80 3.36 -6.36
CA ARG A 80 -11.80 2.91 -5.36
C ARG A 80 -11.14 2.68 -4.01
N LEU A 81 -11.81 3.08 -2.94
CA LEU A 81 -11.49 2.70 -1.57
C LEU A 81 -12.48 1.63 -1.12
N TRP A 82 -11.97 0.55 -0.51
CA TRP A 82 -12.80 -0.55 -0.05
C TRP A 82 -12.51 -0.88 1.42
N HIS A 83 -13.48 -1.47 2.09
CA HIS A 83 -13.32 -1.85 3.49
C HIS A 83 -12.31 -2.99 3.63
N PRO A 84 -11.45 -2.93 4.67
CA PRO A 84 -10.46 -3.97 4.93
C PRO A 84 -11.13 -5.32 5.23
N GLN A 85 -10.55 -6.39 4.70
CA GLN A 85 -10.91 -7.76 5.07
C GLN A 85 -10.21 -8.12 6.37
N VAL A 86 -10.91 -7.91 7.47
CA VAL A 86 -10.44 -8.19 8.83
C VAL A 86 -10.91 -9.57 9.25
N SER A 87 -10.06 -10.34 9.93
CA SER A 87 -10.45 -11.66 10.43
C SER A 87 -11.60 -11.56 11.45
N PRO A 88 -12.50 -12.55 11.53
CA PRO A 88 -13.59 -12.57 12.51
C PRO A 88 -13.09 -12.45 13.96
N ASP A 89 -11.91 -13.00 14.24
CA ASP A 89 -11.30 -13.00 15.57
C ASP A 89 -10.96 -11.57 16.04
N LEU A 90 -10.47 -10.71 15.13
CA LEU A 90 -10.22 -9.30 15.41
C LEU A 90 -11.52 -8.50 15.55
N ALA A 91 -12.57 -8.86 14.80
CA ALA A 91 -13.89 -8.25 14.93
C ALA A 91 -14.55 -8.54 16.29
N SER A 92 -14.14 -9.62 16.97
CA SER A 92 -14.70 -10.06 18.27
C SER A 92 -14.16 -9.31 19.50
N GLY A 93 -13.31 -8.28 19.33
CA GLY A 93 -12.90 -7.39 20.42
C GLY A 93 -11.97 -8.00 21.48
N LYS A 94 -11.38 -9.17 21.22
CA LYS A 94 -10.40 -9.79 22.12
C LYS A 94 -9.06 -9.04 22.05
N ARG A 95 -8.82 -8.13 23.00
CA ARG A 95 -7.51 -7.49 23.16
C ARG A 95 -6.53 -8.52 23.75
N SER A 96 -5.47 -8.84 23.01
CA SER A 96 -4.31 -9.54 23.57
C SER A 96 -3.72 -8.70 24.71
N PRO A 97 -3.31 -9.29 25.85
CA PRO A 97 -2.72 -8.53 26.93
C PRO A 97 -1.41 -7.89 26.46
N THR A 98 -1.34 -6.59 26.69
CA THR A 98 -0.26 -5.66 26.41
C THR A 98 1.11 -6.28 26.66
N SER A 99 1.92 -6.45 25.61
CA SER A 99 3.37 -6.56 25.78
C SER A 99 3.86 -5.21 26.30
N GLN A 100 4.08 -5.15 27.61
CA GLN A 100 4.72 -4.05 28.29
C GLN A 100 6.12 -3.89 27.68
N CYS A 101 6.37 -2.79 26.96
CA CYS A 101 7.73 -2.37 26.66
C CYS A 101 8.44 -2.18 28.01
N ALA A 102 9.40 -3.04 28.31
CA ALA A 102 10.29 -2.87 29.45
C ALA A 102 11.16 -1.63 29.19
N ALA A 103 11.12 -0.68 30.13
CA ALA A 103 12.06 0.42 30.25
C ALA A 103 13.27 -0.03 31.10
#